data_AF-A0A5S9R0N0-F1
#
_entry.id   AF-A0A5S9R0N0-F1
#
_cell.length_a   1.000
_cell.length_b   1.000
_cell.length_c   1.000
_cell.angle_alpha   90.00
_cell.angle_beta   90.00
_cell.angle_gamma   90.00
#
_symmetry.space_group_name_H-M   'P 1'
#
loop_
_entity.id
_entity.type
_entity.pdbx_description
1 polymer ?
#
loop_
_entity_poly.entity_id
_entity_poly.type
_entity_poly.pdbx_seq_one_letter_code
_entity_poly.pdbx_strand_id
1 'polypeptide(L)'
;MGSTMKNVFVFLIAIVSIFLISGCDDNNDSENGEINEFIGLWKVDCYKGFSGTFDFQSDFYSSDIEYYEDENCIGNPYQSLTRTASVKYGNQITTDSGVVATELDIIVTDGDSEDVTLDLIYRDGNKLYAGQTSEYSTVRPTDIDFDFYWIRVEM
;
A
#
# COMPACT_ATOMS: atom_id res chain seq x y z
N MET A 1 -57.96 40.80 -56.82
CA MET A 1 -57.77 39.36 -57.15
C MET A 1 -57.16 38.71 -55.93
N GLY A 2 -57.96 38.07 -55.06
CA GLY A 2 -58.52 36.73 -55.28
C GLY A 2 -57.63 35.77 -54.49
N SER A 3 -57.87 35.57 -53.19
CA SER A 3 -58.80 34.59 -52.60
C SER A 3 -58.27 33.15 -52.63
N THR A 4 -58.38 32.52 -51.46
CA THR A 4 -58.54 31.07 -51.21
C THR A 4 -57.33 30.15 -51.48
N MET A 5 -57.06 29.08 -50.73
CA MET A 5 -57.91 28.31 -49.82
C MET A 5 -57.04 27.49 -48.85
N LYS A 6 -57.63 27.23 -47.68
CA LYS A 6 -57.21 26.22 -46.70
C LYS A 6 -56.97 24.87 -47.37
N ASN A 7 -55.95 24.14 -46.92
CA ASN A 7 -56.05 22.69 -46.79
C ASN A 7 -55.24 22.23 -45.59
N VAL A 8 -56.00 22.02 -44.51
CA VAL A 8 -55.66 21.19 -43.38
C VAL A 8 -55.55 19.76 -43.91
N PHE A 9 -54.37 19.16 -43.84
CA PHE A 9 -54.23 17.71 -43.84
C PHE A 9 -53.46 17.31 -42.59
N VAL A 10 -54.24 16.92 -41.59
CA VAL A 10 -53.79 16.19 -40.42
C VAL A 10 -53.42 14.78 -40.89
N PHE A 11 -52.15 14.41 -40.75
CA PHE A 11 -51.76 13.00 -40.67
C PHE A 11 -51.04 12.78 -39.35
N LEU A 12 -51.79 12.20 -38.42
CA LEU A 12 -51.31 11.51 -37.23
C LEU A 12 -50.43 10.33 -37.69
N ILE A 13 -49.12 10.40 -37.43
CA ILE A 13 -48.28 9.20 -37.36
C ILE A 13 -47.52 9.28 -36.04
N ALA A 14 -48.09 8.61 -35.04
CA ALA A 14 -47.43 8.29 -33.79
C ALA A 14 -46.40 7.20 -34.07
N ILE A 15 -45.11 7.51 -33.91
CA ILE A 15 -44.07 6.49 -33.74
C ILE A 15 -43.53 6.69 -32.33
N VAL A 16 -44.16 5.97 -31.41
CA VAL A 16 -43.65 5.71 -30.08
C VAL A 16 -42.49 4.74 -30.23
N SER A 17 -41.28 5.26 -30.44
CA SER A 17 -40.05 4.49 -30.27
C SER A 17 -39.63 4.61 -28.82
N ILE A 18 -40.16 3.71 -27.98
CA ILE A 18 -39.60 3.47 -26.65
C ILE A 18 -38.25 2.79 -26.90
N PHE A 19 -37.19 3.57 -26.94
CA PHE A 19 -35.86 3.03 -26.68
C PHE A 19 -35.84 2.70 -25.19
N LEU A 20 -36.08 1.42 -24.86
CA LEU A 20 -35.58 0.84 -23.63
C LEU A 20 -34.05 0.77 -23.78
N ILE A 21 -33.39 1.90 -23.56
CA ILE A 21 -31.99 1.87 -23.15
C ILE A 21 -32.07 1.39 -21.71
N SER A 22 -32.02 0.06 -21.51
CA SER A 22 -31.54 -0.49 -20.26
C SER A 22 -30.08 -0.07 -20.14
N GLY A 23 -29.88 1.18 -19.71
CA GLY A 23 -28.67 1.53 -19.01
C GLY A 23 -28.72 0.73 -17.72
N CYS A 24 -28.19 -0.48 -17.75
CA CYS A 24 -27.40 -0.90 -16.61
C CYS A 24 -26.27 0.11 -16.56
N ASP A 25 -26.50 1.18 -15.80
CA ASP A 25 -25.43 1.86 -15.11
C ASP A 25 -24.92 0.82 -14.10
N ASP A 26 -24.20 -0.19 -14.63
CA ASP A 26 -23.22 -0.89 -13.85
C ASP A 26 -22.25 0.22 -13.49
N ASN A 27 -22.49 0.81 -12.32
CA ASN A 27 -21.41 1.22 -11.44
C ASN A 27 -20.56 -0.03 -11.21
N ASN A 28 -19.77 -0.41 -12.22
CA ASN A 28 -18.42 -0.82 -12.01
C ASN A 28 -17.76 0.41 -11.39
N ASP A 29 -17.97 0.57 -10.09
CA ASP A 29 -16.85 0.87 -9.22
C ASP A 29 -15.82 -0.19 -9.56
N SER A 30 -15.04 0.14 -10.59
CA SER A 30 -13.68 -0.30 -10.70
C SER A 30 -13.05 0.11 -9.38
N GLU A 31 -13.18 -0.75 -8.37
CA GLU A 31 -12.16 -0.93 -7.36
C GLU A 31 -10.89 -1.19 -8.18
N ASN A 32 -10.24 -0.10 -8.60
CA ASN A 32 -8.82 -0.07 -8.75
C ASN A 32 -8.35 -0.44 -7.36
N GLY A 33 -8.20 -1.75 -7.10
CA GLY A 33 -7.53 -2.22 -5.91
C GLY A 33 -6.17 -1.58 -5.97
N GLU A 34 -6.01 -0.48 -5.24
CA GLU A 34 -4.73 0.22 -5.15
C GLU A 34 -3.76 -0.84 -4.67
N ILE A 35 -2.89 -1.28 -5.59
CA ILE A 35 -1.83 -2.20 -5.23
C ILE A 35 -1.03 -1.43 -4.21
N ASN A 36 -1.13 -1.86 -2.97
CA ASN A 36 -0.45 -1.24 -1.85
C ASN A 36 1.03 -1.10 -2.24
N GLU A 37 1.52 0.15 -2.26
CA GLU A 37 2.81 0.51 -2.80
C GLU A 37 3.99 -0.14 -2.06
N PHE A 38 3.75 -0.66 -0.86
CA PHE A 38 4.71 -1.36 -0.02
C PHE A 38 4.87 -2.83 -0.41
N ILE A 39 3.91 -3.43 -1.13
CA ILE A 39 3.94 -4.85 -1.50
C ILE A 39 5.13 -5.15 -2.42
N GLY A 40 5.90 -6.17 -2.06
CA GLY A 40 7.01 -6.74 -2.82
C GLY A 40 8.25 -7.00 -1.97
N LEU A 41 9.34 -7.37 -2.66
CA LEU A 41 10.62 -7.69 -2.05
C LEU A 41 11.49 -6.44 -1.89
N TRP A 42 11.99 -6.25 -0.68
CA TRP A 42 12.88 -5.17 -0.27
C TRP A 42 14.13 -5.75 0.39
N LYS A 43 15.23 -5.02 0.33
CA LYS A 43 16.49 -5.46 0.94
C LYS A 43 17.23 -4.34 1.66
N VAL A 44 17.97 -4.72 2.69
CA VAL A 44 19.03 -3.89 3.29
C VAL A 44 20.34 -4.57 2.94
N ASP A 45 21.16 -3.90 2.12
CA ASP A 45 22.44 -4.46 1.65
C ASP A 45 23.42 -4.61 2.81
N CYS A 46 23.64 -3.54 3.58
CA CYS A 46 24.32 -3.58 4.86
C CYS A 46 24.06 -2.28 5.62
N TYR A 47 23.77 -2.39 6.91
CA TYR A 47 23.65 -1.26 7.82
C TYR A 47 24.15 -1.67 9.21
N LYS A 48 25.31 -1.17 9.62
CA LYS A 48 25.88 -1.40 10.97
C LYS A 48 25.91 -2.90 11.35
N GLY A 49 26.37 -3.75 10.43
CA GLY A 49 26.49 -5.19 10.64
C GLY A 49 25.19 -5.97 10.50
N PHE A 50 24.13 -5.34 9.99
CA PHE A 50 22.85 -5.97 9.68
C PHE A 50 22.58 -5.94 8.17
N SER A 51 22.16 -7.06 7.61
CA SER A 51 21.64 -7.14 6.24
C SER A 51 20.40 -8.04 6.22
N GLY A 52 19.61 -7.95 5.14
CA GLY A 52 18.49 -8.86 4.99
C GLY A 52 17.54 -8.53 3.86
N THR A 53 16.58 -9.43 3.67
CA THR A 53 15.46 -9.29 2.73
C THR A 53 14.13 -9.32 3.45
N PHE A 54 13.17 -8.57 2.92
CA PHE A 54 11.86 -8.33 3.51
C PHE A 54 10.82 -8.41 2.39
N ASP A 55 9.95 -9.42 2.43
CA ASP A 55 8.86 -9.58 1.49
C ASP A 55 7.56 -9.12 2.13
N PHE A 56 7.06 -7.96 1.70
CA PHE A 56 5.78 -7.42 2.17
C PHE A 56 4.66 -7.87 1.24
N GLN A 57 3.63 -8.48 1.82
CA GLN A 57 2.42 -8.89 1.12
C GLN A 57 1.21 -8.13 1.68
N SER A 58 0.01 -8.49 1.22
CA SER A 58 -1.23 -7.82 1.63
C SER A 58 -1.54 -7.95 3.12
N ASP A 59 -1.22 -9.10 3.70
CA ASP A 59 -1.67 -9.55 5.03
C ASP A 59 -0.55 -10.16 5.89
N PHE A 60 0.62 -10.40 5.32
CA PHE A 60 1.81 -10.80 6.06
C PHE A 60 3.08 -10.18 5.48
N TYR A 61 4.15 -10.21 6.27
CA TYR A 61 5.51 -10.04 5.77
C TYR A 61 6.38 -11.20 6.23
N SER A 62 7.39 -11.51 5.43
CA SER A 62 8.51 -12.36 5.85
C SER A 62 9.81 -11.60 5.77
N SER A 63 10.77 -12.00 6.60
CA SER A 63 12.11 -11.45 6.60
C SER A 63 13.13 -12.56 6.80
N ASP A 64 14.27 -12.38 6.13
CA ASP A 64 15.49 -13.17 6.32
C ASP A 64 16.60 -12.17 6.62
N ILE A 65 17.09 -12.21 7.85
CA ILE A 65 18.02 -11.23 8.41
C ILE A 65 19.32 -11.93 8.79
N GLU A 66 20.43 -11.27 8.54
CA GLU A 66 21.76 -11.71 8.93
C GLU A 66 22.47 -10.64 9.74
N TYR A 67 23.15 -11.08 10.80
CA TYR A 67 23.95 -10.22 11.67
C TYR A 67 25.42 -10.61 11.61
N TYR A 68 26.28 -9.59 11.54
CA TYR A 68 27.72 -9.67 11.33
C TYR A 68 28.45 -8.96 12.45
N GLU A 69 29.61 -9.49 12.85
CA GLU A 69 30.49 -8.84 13.83
C GLU A 69 31.13 -7.56 13.26
N ASP A 70 31.31 -7.51 11.93
CA ASP A 70 31.81 -6.33 11.21
C ASP A 70 30.65 -5.44 10.78
N GLU A 71 30.72 -4.14 11.09
CA GLU A 71 29.68 -3.16 10.76
C GLU A 71 29.44 -2.98 9.25
N ASN A 72 30.39 -3.41 8.41
CA ASN A 72 30.28 -3.41 6.95
C ASN A 72 29.81 -4.76 6.38
N CYS A 73 29.32 -5.66 7.24
CA CYS A 73 28.78 -6.97 6.88
C CYS A 73 29.81 -7.85 6.14
N ILE A 74 31.09 -7.76 6.54
CA ILE A 74 32.18 -8.54 5.97
C ILE A 74 32.38 -9.83 6.77
N GLY A 75 32.53 -10.95 6.08
CA GLY A 75 32.78 -12.26 6.69
C GLY A 75 31.53 -13.14 6.71
N ASN A 76 31.47 -14.07 7.65
CA ASN A 76 30.28 -14.91 7.84
C ASN A 76 29.36 -14.27 8.89
N PRO A 77 28.03 -14.35 8.72
CA PRO A 77 27.11 -13.93 9.75
C PRO A 77 27.28 -14.80 11.00
N TYR A 78 27.25 -14.19 12.18
CA TYR A 78 27.25 -14.91 13.45
C TYR A 78 25.84 -15.37 13.86
N GLN A 79 24.81 -14.74 13.27
CA GLN A 79 23.41 -15.06 13.51
C GLN A 79 22.59 -14.81 12.24
N SER A 80 21.60 -15.69 12.01
CA SER A 80 20.56 -15.49 11.01
C SER A 80 19.20 -15.63 11.67
N LEU A 81 18.25 -14.79 11.29
CA LEU A 81 16.89 -14.78 11.80
C LEU A 81 15.91 -14.76 10.63
N THR A 82 15.06 -15.78 10.54
CA THR A 82 13.91 -15.77 9.67
C THR A 82 12.66 -15.52 10.50
N ARG A 83 11.82 -14.57 10.07
CA ARG A 83 10.57 -14.25 10.75
C ARG A 83 9.45 -14.09 9.73
N THR A 84 8.28 -14.60 10.06
CA THR A 84 7.02 -14.28 9.38
C THR A 84 6.08 -13.67 10.40
N ALA A 85 5.37 -12.62 10.02
CA ALA A 85 4.33 -12.04 10.86
C ALA A 85 3.20 -11.48 10.00
N SER A 86 2.03 -11.34 10.60
CA SER A 86 0.90 -10.67 9.95
C SER A 86 1.16 -9.17 9.89
N VAL A 87 0.68 -8.51 8.84
CA VAL A 87 0.75 -7.05 8.71
C VAL A 87 -0.62 -6.45 8.47
N LYS A 88 -0.83 -5.24 8.96
CA LYS A 88 -1.98 -4.41 8.59
C LYS A 88 -1.48 -3.03 8.19
N TYR A 89 -1.97 -2.55 7.06
CA TYR A 89 -1.73 -1.20 6.58
C TYR A 89 -2.96 -0.36 6.94
N GLY A 90 -2.74 0.70 7.72
CA GLY A 90 -3.78 1.57 8.24
C GLY A 90 -3.94 2.85 7.41
N ASN A 91 -4.24 3.96 8.10
CA ASN A 91 -4.51 5.23 7.43
C ASN A 91 -3.21 5.90 6.99
N GLN A 92 -3.34 6.83 6.06
CA GLN A 92 -2.29 7.81 5.80
C GLN A 92 -2.36 8.94 6.84
N ILE A 93 -1.21 9.29 7.42
CA ILE A 93 -1.06 10.37 8.39
C ILE A 93 0.03 11.34 7.93
N THR A 94 -0.12 12.61 8.28
CA THR A 94 0.95 13.60 8.15
C THR A 94 1.83 13.54 9.39
N THR A 95 3.12 13.25 9.19
CA THR A 95 4.14 13.19 10.24
C THR A 95 4.60 14.58 10.70
N ASP A 96 5.37 14.62 11.79
CA ASP A 96 5.93 15.86 12.32
C ASP A 96 6.91 16.55 11.32
N SER A 97 7.61 15.78 10.48
CA SER A 97 8.42 16.32 9.38
C SER A 97 7.62 16.77 8.15
N GLY A 98 6.31 16.50 8.13
CA GLY A 98 5.39 16.91 7.07
C GLY A 98 5.25 15.92 5.91
N VAL A 99 5.83 14.72 6.00
CA VAL A 99 5.59 13.66 5.01
C VAL A 99 4.30 12.90 5.31
N VAL A 100 3.63 12.45 4.25
CA VAL A 100 2.46 11.58 4.37
C VAL A 100 2.95 10.12 4.41
N ALA A 101 2.80 9.47 5.56
CA ALA A 101 3.19 8.09 5.79
C ALA A 101 1.95 7.22 6.07
N THR A 102 2.07 5.91 5.86
CA THR A 102 1.00 4.95 6.15
C THR A 102 1.26 4.28 7.50
N GLU A 103 0.22 4.09 8.30
CA GLU A 103 0.30 3.30 9.52
C GLU A 103 0.60 1.82 9.18
N LEU A 104 1.56 1.23 9.88
CA LEU A 104 1.91 -0.19 9.74
C LEU A 104 1.78 -0.86 11.11
N ASP A 105 1.04 -1.96 11.17
CA ASP A 105 0.99 -2.81 12.35
C ASP A 105 1.60 -4.16 12.01
N ILE A 106 2.62 -4.56 12.77
CA ILE A 106 3.27 -5.86 12.65
C ILE A 106 2.82 -6.72 13.83
N ILE A 107 2.15 -7.83 13.52
CA ILE A 107 1.48 -8.67 14.50
C ILE A 107 2.15 -10.04 14.52
N VAL A 108 2.67 -10.41 15.67
CA VAL A 108 3.40 -11.65 15.88
C VAL A 108 2.63 -12.49 16.88
N THR A 109 2.17 -13.65 16.44
CA THR A 109 1.42 -14.58 17.26
C THR A 109 2.33 -15.72 17.71
N ASP A 110 2.43 -15.92 19.03
CA ASP A 110 3.11 -17.06 19.65
C ASP A 110 2.15 -17.74 20.64
N GLY A 111 1.61 -18.90 20.24
CA GLY A 111 0.56 -19.59 20.98
C GLY A 111 -0.69 -18.72 21.16
N ASP A 112 -1.07 -18.48 22.42
CA ASP A 112 -2.20 -17.62 22.79
C ASP A 112 -1.80 -16.14 22.98
N SER A 113 -0.52 -15.80 22.77
CA SER A 113 -0.02 -14.43 22.91
C SER A 113 0.09 -13.74 21.54
N GLU A 114 -0.32 -12.48 21.50
CA GLU A 114 -0.18 -11.60 20.34
C GLU A 114 0.66 -10.39 20.77
N ASP A 115 1.78 -10.18 20.10
CA ASP A 115 2.59 -8.98 20.23
C ASP A 115 2.38 -8.11 19.00
N VAL A 116 2.09 -6.83 19.23
CA VAL A 116 1.78 -5.85 18.18
C VAL A 116 2.78 -4.73 18.24
N THR A 117 3.60 -4.63 17.20
CA THR A 117 4.48 -3.48 16.97
C THR A 117 3.75 -2.48 16.08
N LEU A 118 3.63 -1.24 16.56
CA LEU A 118 3.01 -0.13 15.83
C LEU A 118 4.09 0.75 15.21
N ASP A 119 4.01 0.97 13.90
CA ASP A 119 5.01 1.72 13.15
C ASP A 119 4.39 2.63 12.07
N LEU A 120 5.23 3.38 11.37
CA LEU A 120 4.92 4.09 10.13
C LEU A 120 5.74 3.50 8.99
N ILE A 121 5.20 3.56 7.79
CA ILE A 121 5.90 3.17 6.57
C ILE A 121 5.73 4.25 5.51
N TYR A 122 6.83 4.59 4.85
CA TYR A 122 6.87 5.60 3.81
C TYR A 122 7.73 5.11 2.64
N ARG A 123 7.27 5.38 1.42
CA ARG A 123 7.99 5.03 0.20
C ARG A 123 8.33 6.28 -0.59
N ASP A 124 9.60 6.38 -0.99
CA ASP A 124 10.07 7.37 -1.97
C ASP A 124 10.82 6.64 -3.09
N GLY A 125 10.15 6.49 -4.24
CA GLY A 125 10.68 5.78 -5.40
C GLY A 125 11.01 4.31 -5.10
N ASN A 126 12.30 3.98 -5.08
CA ASN A 126 12.81 2.62 -4.81
C ASN A 126 13.29 2.43 -3.36
N LYS A 127 13.04 3.40 -2.49
CA LYS A 127 13.39 3.34 -1.07
C LYS A 127 12.14 3.22 -0.21
N LEU A 128 12.23 2.35 0.78
CA LEU A 128 11.24 2.18 1.84
C LEU A 128 11.85 2.65 3.15
N TYR A 129 11.10 3.38 3.95
CA TYR A 129 11.50 3.91 5.25
C TYR A 129 10.46 3.51 6.29
N ALA A 130 10.92 3.34 7.53
CA ALA A 130 10.07 3.06 8.69
C ALA A 130 10.01 4.26 9.62
N GLY A 131 9.17 4.21 10.65
CA GLY A 131 9.12 5.25 11.67
C GLY A 131 10.41 5.32 12.50
N GLN A 132 10.65 6.47 13.12
CA GLN A 132 11.70 6.62 14.13
C GLN A 132 11.32 5.83 15.39
N THR A 133 11.64 4.55 15.40
CA THR A 133 11.39 3.68 16.55
C THR A 133 12.61 3.69 17.49
N SER A 134 12.35 3.85 18.79
CA SER A 134 13.15 3.15 19.79
C SER A 134 12.65 1.70 19.81
N GLU A 135 13.53 0.74 19.59
CA GLU A 135 13.22 -0.70 19.48
C GLU A 135 12.07 -1.14 20.40
N TYR A 136 11.07 -1.84 19.85
CA TYR A 136 9.93 -2.43 20.56
C TYR A 136 8.96 -1.43 21.23
N SER A 137 8.69 -0.32 20.56
CA SER A 137 7.68 0.63 21.05
C SER A 137 6.25 0.12 20.83
N THR A 138 5.46 0.09 21.89
CA THR A 138 3.99 -0.05 21.83
C THR A 138 3.31 1.26 21.44
N VAL A 139 4.09 2.31 21.17
CA VAL A 139 3.65 3.64 20.75
C VAL A 139 4.08 3.86 19.31
N ARG A 140 3.12 4.18 18.44
CA ARG A 140 3.39 4.51 17.04
C ARG A 140 4.33 5.73 16.96
N PRO A 141 5.42 5.68 16.18
CA PRO A 141 6.26 6.84 15.91
C PRO A 141 5.46 7.99 15.31
N THR A 142 5.91 9.23 15.54
CA THR A 142 5.30 10.43 14.95
C THR A 142 6.03 10.92 13.69
N ASP A 143 7.18 10.34 13.38
CA ASP A 143 8.02 10.72 12.25
C ASP A 143 8.73 9.52 11.60
N ILE A 144 9.28 9.71 10.40
CA ILE A 144 10.00 8.73 9.59
C ILE A 144 11.51 8.79 9.86
N ASP A 145 12.15 7.64 9.98
CA ASP A 145 13.61 7.53 10.01
C ASP A 145 14.16 7.53 8.57
N PHE A 146 14.73 8.67 8.15
CA PHE A 146 15.35 8.80 6.83
C PHE A 146 16.81 8.35 6.79
N ASP A 147 17.42 8.02 7.94
CA ASP A 147 18.81 7.56 8.01
C ASP A 147 18.93 6.06 7.68
N PHE A 148 17.82 5.33 7.71
CA PHE A 148 17.75 3.91 7.40
C PHE A 148 16.64 3.61 6.37
N TYR A 149 16.96 2.80 5.36
CA TYR A 149 16.00 2.44 4.32
C TYR A 149 16.26 1.06 3.74
N TRP A 150 15.19 0.45 3.22
CA TRP A 150 15.28 -0.72 2.34
C TRP A 150 15.23 -0.29 0.88
N ILE A 151 15.89 -1.05 0.01
CA ILE A 151 15.89 -0.85 -1.45
C ILE A 151 14.98 -1.90 -2.09
N ARG A 152 14.16 -1.49 -3.05
CA ARG A 152 13.32 -2.39 -3.84
C ARG A 152 14.18 -3.38 -4.63
N VAL A 153 13.84 -4.66 -4.58
CA VAL A 153 14.43 -5.68 -5.46
C VAL A 153 13.59 -5.75 -6.72
N GLU A 154 14.17 -5.40 -7.86
CA GLU A 154 13.56 -5.63 -9.17
C GLU A 154 13.79 -7.08 -9.59
N MET A 155 12.71 -7.77 -10.01
CA MET A 155 12.75 -9.12 -10.55
C MET A 155 12.82 -9.10 -12.07
#